data_AF-A0A7V3P6V5-F1
#
_entry.id   AF-A0A7V3P6V5-F1
#
_cell.length_a   1.000
_cell.length_b   1.000
_cell.length_c   1.000
_cell.angle_alpha   90.00
_cell.angle_beta   90.00
_cell.angle_gamma   90.00
#
_symmetry.space_group_name_H-M   'P 1'
#
loop_
_entity.id
_entity.type
_entity.pdbx_description
1 polymer ?
#
loop_
_entity_poly.entity_id
_entity_poly.type
_entity_poly.pdbx_seq_one_letter_code
_entity_poly.pdbx_strand_id
1 'polypeptide(L)' 'MWDFLIQAGILIFGAGAIILVARKNKWGFVLGLFSQPFWFITATTHRQWGVFLVSIIYTFSWIYGIYCWFFHRPQTK' A
#
# COMPACT_ATOMS: atom_id res chain seq x y z
N MET A 1 21.95 -0.12 -6.68
CA MET A 1 21.08 -0.47 -7.84
C MET A 1 19.76 -1.08 -7.37
N TRP A 2 19.79 -2.11 -6.52
CA TRP A 2 18.57 -2.69 -5.93
C TRP A 2 17.72 -1.69 -5.16
N ASP A 3 18.32 -0.84 -4.34
CA ASP A 3 17.59 0.18 -3.57
C ASP A 3 16.84 1.17 -4.48
N PHE A 4 17.42 1.51 -5.64
CA PHE A 4 16.77 2.37 -6.61
C PHE A 4 15.50 1.73 -7.19
N LEU A 5 15.55 0.44 -7.54
CA LEU A 5 14.38 -0.29 -8.03
C LEU A 5 13.29 -0.41 -6.95
N ILE A 6 13.69 -0.61 -5.69
CA ILE A 6 12.76 -0.69 -4.56
C ILE A 6 12.10 0.67 -4.31
N GLN A 7 12.88 1.74 -4.27
CA GLN A 7 12.38 3.11 -4.10
C GLN A 7 11.50 3.55 -5.28
N ALA A 8 11.85 3.17 -6.51
CA ALA A 8 11.01 3.38 -7.69
C ALA A 8 9.68 2.61 -7.56
N GLY A 9 9.71 1.38 -7.07
CA GLY A 9 8.51 0.60 -6.75
C GLY A 9 7.63 1.30 -5.70
N ILE A 10 8.23 1.78 -4.61
CA ILE A 10 7.53 2.56 -3.57
C ILE A 10 6.87 3.80 -4.18
N LEU A 11 7.60 4.54 -5.01
CA LEU A 11 7.10 5.76 -5.64
C LEU A 11 5.91 5.44 -6.57
N ILE A 12 6.08 4.51 -7.51
CA ILE A 12 5.07 4.22 -8.54
C ILE A 12 3.84 3.58 -7.91
N PHE A 13 4.00 2.53 -7.11
CA PHE A 13 2.88 1.80 -6.53
C PHE A 13 2.28 2.52 -5.33
N GLY A 14 3.11 3.07 -4.44
CA GLY A 14 2.66 3.80 -3.25
C GLY A 14 1.97 5.11 -3.60
N ALA A 15 2.60 5.99 -4.39
CA ALA A 15 1.95 7.24 -4.78
C ALA A 15 0.75 6.99 -5.70
N GLY A 16 0.85 6.04 -6.63
CA GLY A 16 -0.25 5.62 -7.49
C GLY A 16 -1.46 5.12 -6.69
N ALA A 17 -1.24 4.34 -5.64
CA ALA A 17 -2.28 3.88 -4.73
C ALA A 17 -3.02 5.06 -4.08
N ILE A 18 -2.29 6.00 -3.50
CA ILE A 18 -2.88 7.17 -2.81
C ILE A 18 -3.70 8.02 -3.77
N ILE A 19 -3.20 8.28 -4.99
CA ILE A 19 -3.94 9.02 -6.03
C ILE A 19 -5.26 8.32 -6.37
N LEU A 20 -5.23 6.99 -6.55
CA LEU A 20 -6.43 6.23 -6.90
C LEU A 20 -7.45 6.18 -5.75
N VAL A 21 -6.98 6.03 -4.50
CA VAL A 21 -7.84 6.11 -3.32
C VAL A 21 -8.51 7.47 -3.23
N ALA A 22 -7.76 8.56 -3.41
CA ALA A 22 -8.30 9.93 -3.41
C ALA A 22 -9.37 10.13 -4.50
N ARG A 23 -9.22 9.46 -5.64
CA ARG A 23 -10.20 9.43 -6.73
C ARG A 23 -11.36 8.45 -6.52
N LYS A 24 -11.51 7.89 -5.30
CA LYS A 24 -12.54 6.87 -4.98
C LYS A 24 -12.47 5.65 -5.92
N ASN A 25 -11.28 5.32 -6.43
CA ASN A 25 -11.07 4.16 -7.28
C ASN A 25 -10.57 2.98 -6.43
N LYS A 26 -11.36 1.90 -6.40
CA LYS A 26 -11.08 0.67 -5.64
C LYS A 26 -9.72 0.04 -5.94
N TRP A 27 -9.18 0.21 -7.15
CA TRP A 27 -7.86 -0.32 -7.52
C TRP A 27 -6.71 0.34 -6.76
N GLY A 28 -6.95 1.51 -6.14
CA GLY A 28 -5.98 2.15 -5.26
C GLY A 28 -5.58 1.28 -4.08
N PHE A 29 -6.53 0.53 -3.50
CA PHE A 29 -6.21 -0.37 -2.38
C PHE A 29 -5.38 -1.58 -2.81
N VAL A 30 -5.59 -2.09 -4.02
CA VAL A 30 -4.81 -3.19 -4.59
C VAL A 30 -3.37 -2.75 -4.86
N LEU A 31 -3.18 -1.58 -5.47
CA LEU A 31 -1.86 -0.99 -5.69
C LEU A 31 -1.15 -0.68 -4.37
N GLY A 32 -1.89 -0.22 -3.36
CA GLY A 32 -1.37 0.05 -2.03
C GLY A 32 -0.83 -1.21 -1.38
N LEU A 33 -1.56 -2.33 -1.48
CA LEU A 33 -1.09 -3.63 -1.01
C LEU A 33 0.14 -4.11 -1.78
N PHE A 34 0.16 -3.93 -3.11
CA PHE A 34 1.31 -4.31 -3.94
C PHE A 34 2.56 -3.48 -3.66
N SER A 35 2.42 -2.28 -3.10
CA SER A 35 3.56 -1.47 -2.65
C SER A 35 4.22 -2.01 -1.37
N GLN A 36 3.50 -2.77 -0.54
CA GLN A 36 3.99 -3.16 0.80
C GLN A 36 5.26 -4.03 0.80
N PRO A 37 5.47 -5.00 -0.12
CA PRO A 37 6.74 -5.72 -0.21
C PRO A 37 7.95 -4.80 -0.35
N PHE A 38 7.84 -3.72 -1.13
CA PHE A 38 8.94 -2.77 -1.29
C PHE A 38 9.21 -2.00 0.01
N TRP A 39 8.15 -1.60 0.72
CA TRP A 39 8.26 -0.97 2.05
C TRP A 39 8.90 -1.91 3.09
N PHE A 40 8.55 -3.19 3.08
CA PHE A 40 9.16 -4.18 3.97
C PHE A 40 10.65 -4.41 3.66
N ILE A 41 11.01 -4.56 2.38
CA ILE A 41 12.40 -4.77 1.96
C ILE A 41 13.24 -3.54 2.34
N THR A 42 12.81 -2.32 1.98
CA THR A 42 13.58 -1.10 2.33
C THR A 42 13.71 -0.94 3.85
N ALA A 43 12.65 -1.21 4.61
CA ALA A 43 12.66 -1.00 6.05
C ALA A 43 13.58 -2.00 6.76
N THR A 44 13.56 -3.27 6.35
CA THR A 44 14.43 -4.31 6.94
C THR A 44 15.89 -4.11 6.53
N THR A 45 16.17 -3.85 5.26
CA THR A 45 17.55 -3.60 4.77
C THR A 45 18.20 -2.40 5.45
N HIS A 46 17.44 -1.33 5.73
CA HIS A 46 17.96 -0.13 6.38
C HIS A 46 17.68 -0.04 7.88
N ARG A 47 17.24 -1.14 8.53
CA ARG A 47 16.93 -1.22 9.97
C ARG A 47 15.95 -0.14 10.47
N GLN A 48 15.02 0.26 9.61
CA GLN A 48 13.98 1.27 9.92
C GLN A 48 12.77 0.59 10.57
N TRP A 49 12.92 0.16 11.83
CA TRP A 49 11.88 -0.61 12.54
C TRP A 49 10.56 0.13 12.69
N GLY A 50 10.58 1.45 12.83
CA GLY A 50 9.36 2.27 12.82
C GLY A 50 8.59 2.15 11.50
N VAL A 51 9.30 2.25 10.37
CA VAL A 51 8.71 2.09 9.03
C VAL A 51 8.22 0.65 8.81
N PHE A 52 8.97 -0.34 9.32
CA PHE A 52 8.57 -1.74 9.26
C PHE A 52 7.22 -1.99 9.95
N LEU A 53 7.05 -1.51 11.20
CA LEU A 53 5.80 -1.65 11.94
C LEU A 53 4.63 -0.92 11.27
N VAL A 54 4.88 0.30 10.75
CA VAL A 54 3.86 1.03 9.98
C VAL A 54 3.46 0.26 8.72
N SER A 55 4.40 -0.40 8.04
CA SER A 55 4.11 -1.21 6.85
C SER A 55 3.23 -2.42 7.17
N ILE A 56 3.36 -3.02 8.36
CA ILE A 56 2.42 -4.05 8.85
C ILE A 56 1.01 -3.48 8.97
N ILE A 57 0.86 -2.34 9.65
CA ILE A 57 -0.43 -1.69 9.82
C ILE A 57 -1.04 -1.35 8.46
N TYR A 58 -0.25 -0.76 7.56
CA TYR A 58 -0.68 -0.41 6.21
C TYR A 58 -1.12 -1.63 5.42
N THR A 59 -0.40 -2.75 5.52
CA THR A 59 -0.81 -4.02 4.89
C THR A 59 -2.22 -4.41 5.32
N PHE A 60 -2.53 -4.39 6.61
CA PHE A 60 -3.88 -4.66 7.12
C PHE A 60 -4.89 -3.62 6.64
N SER A 61 -4.54 -2.33 6.65
CA SER A 61 -5.42 -1.26 6.15
C SER A 61 -5.74 -1.41 4.66
N TRP A 62 -4.78 -1.82 3.83
CA TRP A 62 -4.98 -2.07 2.40
C TRP A 62 -5.88 -3.28 2.17
N ILE A 63 -5.64 -4.38 2.89
CA ILE A 63 -6.50 -5.57 2.83
C ILE A 63 -7.93 -5.22 3.26
N TYR A 64 -8.09 -4.46 4.35
CA TYR A 64 -9.39 -4.00 4.81
C TYR A 64 -10.08 -3.10 3.75
N GLY A 65 -9.34 -2.18 3.14
CA GLY A 65 -9.85 -1.36 2.05
C GLY A 65 -10.30 -2.17 0.82
N ILE A 66 -9.55 -3.21 0.45
CA ILE A 66 -9.96 -4.17 -0.60
C ILE A 66 -11.25 -4.88 -0.18
N TYR A 67 -11.32 -5.40 1.04
CA TYR A 67 -12.53 -6.05 1.55
C TYR A 67 -13.75 -5.13 1.48
N CYS A 68 -13.61 -3.90 1.99
CA CYS A 68 -14.66 -2.90 1.96
C CYS A 68 -15.11 -2.56 0.54
N TRP A 69 -14.19 -2.28 -0.38
CA TRP A 69 -14.56 -1.77 -1.71
C TRP A 69 -14.96 -2.85 -2.71
N PHE A 70 -14.47 -4.08 -2.56
CA PHE A 70 -14.79 -5.17 -3.49
C PHE A 70 -15.95 -6.04 -3.00
N PHE A 71 -16.04 -6.29 -1.69
CA PHE A 71 -17.02 -7.24 -1.14
C PHE A 71 -18.13 -6.55 -0.35
N HIS A 72 -17.84 -5.43 0.30
CA HIS A 72 -18.82 -4.65 1.04
C HIS A 72 -19.39 -3.53 0.16
N ARG A 73 -20.42 -3.82 -0.64
CA ARG A 73 -21.22 -2.71 -1.19
C ARG A 73 -21.86 -1.98 -0.01
N PRO A 74 -21.53 -0.71 0.30
CA PRO A 74 -22.36 0.03 1.23
C PRO A 74 -23.76 0.02 0.63
N GLN A 75 -24.72 -0.52 1.38
CA GLN A 75 -26.13 -0.29 1.09
C GLN A 75 -26.29 1.23 1.08
N THR A 76 -26.42 1.81 -0.11
CA THR A 76 -26.92 3.17 -0.28
C THR A 76 -28.27 3.23 0.43
N LYS A 77 -28.29 3.82 1.63
CA LYS A 77 -29.52 4.43 2.14
C LYS A 77 -29.75 5.72 1.38
#